data_AF-L8JRT4-F1
#
_entry.id   AF-L8JRT4-F1
#
_cell.length_a   1.000
_cell.length_b   1.000
_cell.length_c   1.000
_cell.angle_alpha   90.00
_cell.angle_beta   90.00
_cell.angle_gamma   90.00
#
_symmetry.space_group_name_H-M   'P 1'
#
loop_
_entity.id
_entity.type
_entity.pdbx_description
1 polymer ?
#
loop_
_entity_poly.entity_id
_entity_poly.type
_entity_poly.pdbx_seq_one_letter_code
_entity_poly.pdbx_strand_id
1 'polypeptide(L)'
;MTSAGAYLDTVDYKWQEYSNSRYHFSIQYPDNWRIFNNSGEKGSVINVYNYTSGERLKLPLKLHEDPEASYLAFFPEGFGVDRPVGDRIKLFEAGTDVTVSFDVDQDASVAYQLNDGNVWGYLLKPLISPPGWSDEGFIFIQIGMRAFNIKCFDASGKEKTLVHCNTMGGGDRLVRYGEVKRDQRQQVDRILGSLHFFRDKEKRPIDDLIRVEEPQADSQVSSTVKVRGRARGMWFFEGEFPVVLKGEDNKPLAQASARAKGNWMMEDWVTFEADLIFHVSRSQPATLIFKKSNASGMPEHDRSYTVPLFLVARQSQ
;
A
#
# COMPACT_ATOMS: atom_id res chain seq x y z
N MET A 1 50.56 -21.02 13.28
CA MET A 1 49.58 -22.11 13.05
C MET A 1 48.36 -21.75 13.87
N THR A 2 47.19 -21.41 13.37
CA THR A 2 46.63 -21.43 12.01
C THR A 2 45.45 -20.46 12.06
N SER A 3 45.38 -19.51 11.12
CA SER A 3 44.18 -18.70 10.93
C SER A 3 43.12 -19.57 10.25
N ALA A 4 41.88 -19.50 10.73
CA ALA A 4 40.72 -19.95 9.98
C ALA A 4 39.61 -18.91 10.19
N GLY A 5 39.73 -17.79 9.47
CA GLY A 5 38.58 -16.94 9.20
C GLY A 5 37.67 -17.72 8.26
N ALA A 6 36.47 -18.08 8.75
CA ALA A 6 35.43 -18.61 7.89
C ALA A 6 34.99 -17.48 6.94
N TYR A 7 35.38 -17.59 5.67
CA TYR A 7 34.76 -16.85 4.59
C TYR A 7 33.28 -17.24 4.56
N LEU A 8 32.41 -16.35 5.03
CA LEU A 8 30.99 -16.41 4.69
C LEU A 8 30.91 -16.03 3.22
N ASP A 9 30.65 -17.01 2.35
CA ASP A 9 30.27 -16.75 0.96
C ASP A 9 28.91 -16.04 0.98
N THR A 10 28.92 -14.73 1.21
CA THR A 10 27.77 -13.88 0.96
C THR A 10 27.66 -13.76 -0.54
N VAL A 11 26.81 -14.59 -1.16
CA VAL A 11 26.38 -14.36 -2.53
C VAL A 11 25.74 -12.97 -2.55
N ASP A 12 26.41 -12.03 -3.22
CA ASP A 12 25.94 -10.65 -3.32
C ASP A 12 24.89 -10.59 -4.44
N TYR A 13 23.62 -10.55 -4.04
CA TYR A 13 22.50 -10.45 -4.97
C TYR A 13 22.26 -8.99 -5.32
N LYS A 14 21.89 -8.71 -6.57
CA LYS A 14 21.39 -7.38 -6.92
C LYS A 14 19.97 -7.23 -6.38
N TRP A 15 19.74 -6.22 -5.55
CA TRP A 15 18.41 -5.91 -5.01
C TRP A 15 17.69 -4.91 -5.91
N GLN A 16 16.39 -5.15 -6.10
CA GLN A 16 15.50 -4.34 -6.91
C GLN A 16 14.31 -3.90 -6.06
N GLU A 17 13.70 -2.77 -6.42
CA GLU A 17 12.50 -2.28 -5.76
C GLU A 17 11.24 -2.72 -6.51
N TYR A 18 10.21 -3.05 -5.74
CA TYR A 18 8.85 -3.24 -6.23
C TYR A 18 7.90 -2.40 -5.40
N SER A 19 6.92 -1.79 -6.07
CA SER A 19 5.85 -1.04 -5.44
C SER A 19 4.51 -1.46 -6.03
N ASN A 20 3.51 -1.62 -5.18
CA ASN A 20 2.14 -1.89 -5.55
C ASN A 20 1.26 -0.72 -5.10
N SER A 21 0.82 0.11 -6.03
CA SER A 21 -0.02 1.27 -5.72
C SER A 21 -1.45 0.91 -5.32
N ARG A 22 -1.98 -0.24 -5.77
CA ARG A 22 -3.33 -0.70 -5.41
C ARG A 22 -3.42 -1.14 -3.95
N TYR A 23 -2.35 -1.76 -3.45
CA TYR A 23 -2.26 -2.32 -2.09
C TYR A 23 -1.25 -1.61 -1.21
N HIS A 24 -0.73 -0.47 -1.71
CA HIS A 24 -0.06 0.54 -0.92
C HIS A 24 1.15 0.02 -0.14
N PHE A 25 1.98 -0.81 -0.78
CA PHE A 25 3.20 -1.35 -0.19
C PHE A 25 4.36 -1.40 -1.17
N SER A 26 5.58 -1.28 -0.65
CA SER A 26 6.82 -1.47 -1.38
C SER A 26 7.74 -2.45 -0.66
N ILE A 27 8.59 -3.13 -1.42
CA ILE A 27 9.63 -4.03 -0.93
C ILE A 27 10.90 -3.88 -1.77
N GLN A 28 12.03 -4.27 -1.20
CA GLN A 28 13.20 -4.69 -1.95
C GLN A 28 13.22 -6.21 -2.05
N TYR A 29 13.61 -6.74 -3.21
CA TYR A 29 13.75 -8.17 -3.44
C TYR A 29 14.99 -8.46 -4.30
N PRO A 30 15.64 -9.62 -4.13
CA PRO A 30 16.84 -9.95 -4.89
C PRO A 30 16.45 -10.40 -6.31
N ASP A 31 17.35 -10.18 -7.28
CA ASP A 31 17.16 -10.44 -8.71
C ASP A 31 16.90 -11.91 -9.09
N ASN A 32 17.22 -12.84 -8.20
CA ASN A 32 16.89 -14.26 -8.34
C ASN A 32 15.44 -14.58 -7.91
N TRP A 33 14.66 -13.62 -7.39
CA TRP A 33 13.25 -13.77 -7.07
C TRP A 33 12.36 -13.18 -8.16
N ARG A 34 11.11 -13.63 -8.21
CA ARG A 34 10.11 -13.21 -9.19
C ARG A 34 8.88 -12.68 -8.49
N ILE A 35 8.17 -11.78 -9.18
CA ILE A 35 6.89 -11.23 -8.72
C ILE A 35 5.77 -11.68 -9.65
N PHE A 36 4.66 -12.11 -9.06
CA PHE A 36 3.42 -12.44 -9.76
C PHE A 36 2.27 -11.67 -9.13
N ASN A 37 1.56 -10.90 -9.95
CA ASN A 37 0.37 -10.16 -9.53
C ASN A 37 -0.87 -10.85 -10.10
N ASN A 38 -1.74 -11.36 -9.23
CA ASN A 38 -3.06 -11.82 -9.61
C ASN A 38 -4.12 -10.87 -9.04
N SER A 39 -4.95 -10.35 -9.92
CA SER A 39 -6.17 -9.62 -9.56
C SER A 39 -7.32 -10.22 -10.35
N GLY A 40 -8.21 -10.94 -9.68
CA GLY A 40 -9.35 -11.60 -10.30
C GLY A 40 -10.56 -11.65 -9.37
N GLU A 41 -11.69 -12.16 -9.88
CA GLU A 41 -12.96 -12.22 -9.15
C GLU A 41 -12.90 -13.02 -7.84
N LYS A 42 -11.92 -13.93 -7.70
CA LYS A 42 -11.74 -14.79 -6.51
C LYS A 42 -10.79 -14.20 -5.47
N GLY A 43 -10.54 -12.90 -5.51
CA GLY A 43 -9.58 -12.20 -4.65
C GLY A 43 -8.19 -12.07 -5.28
N SER A 44 -7.41 -11.15 -4.74
CA SER A 44 -6.10 -10.82 -5.28
C SER A 44 -5.00 -11.45 -4.45
N VAL A 45 -3.95 -11.89 -5.13
CA VAL A 45 -2.77 -12.47 -4.49
C VAL A 45 -1.53 -11.94 -5.19
N ILE A 46 -0.61 -11.40 -4.40
CA ILE A 46 0.71 -10.99 -4.90
C ILE A 46 1.72 -11.98 -4.35
N ASN A 47 2.43 -12.68 -5.23
CA ASN A 47 3.51 -13.57 -4.83
C ASN A 47 4.86 -12.94 -5.14
N VAL A 48 5.77 -13.00 -4.19
CA VAL A 48 7.19 -12.70 -4.33
C VAL A 48 7.91 -13.99 -3.99
N TYR A 49 8.53 -14.65 -4.96
CA TYR A 49 8.95 -16.04 -4.79
C TYR A 49 10.29 -16.36 -5.45
N ASN A 50 11.00 -17.31 -4.84
CA ASN A 50 12.12 -18.02 -5.43
C ASN A 50 11.80 -19.51 -5.50
N TYR A 51 12.00 -20.08 -6.68
CA TYR A 51 11.87 -21.50 -6.89
C TYR A 51 12.85 -21.96 -7.95
N THR A 52 13.65 -22.94 -7.56
CA THR A 52 14.78 -23.46 -8.33
C THR A 52 14.57 -24.89 -8.81
N SER A 53 13.48 -25.54 -8.39
CA SER A 53 13.09 -26.84 -8.94
C SER A 53 12.62 -26.65 -10.38
N GLY A 54 13.10 -27.50 -11.29
CA GLY A 54 12.86 -27.39 -12.74
C GLY A 54 11.40 -27.60 -13.17
N GLU A 55 10.49 -27.81 -12.22
CA GLU A 55 9.05 -27.92 -12.47
C GLU A 55 8.36 -26.55 -12.48
N ARG A 56 7.31 -26.43 -13.29
CA ARG A 56 6.55 -25.18 -13.40
C ARG A 56 5.60 -25.06 -12.19
N LEU A 57 5.91 -24.15 -11.27
CA LEU A 57 5.00 -23.79 -10.18
C LEU A 57 3.63 -23.34 -10.71
N LYS A 58 2.57 -23.80 -10.05
CA LYS A 58 1.20 -23.39 -10.32
C LYS A 58 0.89 -22.10 -9.55
N LEU A 59 0.89 -20.97 -10.26
CA LEU A 59 0.57 -19.66 -9.68
C LEU A 59 -0.96 -19.40 -9.66
N PRO A 60 -1.49 -18.61 -8.71
CA PRO A 60 -0.80 -18.03 -7.56
C PRO A 60 -0.45 -19.06 -6.47
N LEU A 61 0.68 -18.84 -5.80
CA LEU A 61 1.10 -19.58 -4.59
C LEU A 61 0.21 -19.19 -3.40
N LYS A 62 -0.28 -20.20 -2.69
CA LYS A 62 -1.18 -20.09 -1.53
C LYS A 62 -0.50 -20.56 -0.24
N LEU A 63 -1.22 -21.20 0.67
CA LEU A 63 -0.71 -21.60 2.00
C LEU A 63 -0.17 -23.05 2.02
N HIS A 64 -0.46 -23.85 0.99
CA HIS A 64 -0.15 -25.29 0.94
C HIS A 64 0.62 -25.63 -0.34
N GLU A 65 1.71 -24.91 -0.57
CA GLU A 65 2.53 -25.06 -1.77
C GLU A 65 3.73 -25.98 -1.56
N ASP A 66 4.52 -26.17 -2.60
CA ASP A 66 5.75 -26.98 -2.56
C ASP A 66 6.67 -26.52 -1.41
N PRO A 67 7.08 -27.42 -0.49
CA PRO A 67 7.89 -27.08 0.68
C PRO A 67 9.29 -26.56 0.32
N GLU A 68 9.79 -26.83 -0.88
CA GLU A 68 11.10 -26.32 -1.34
C GLU A 68 11.05 -24.86 -1.78
N ALA A 69 9.85 -24.32 -2.04
CA ALA A 69 9.64 -22.96 -2.49
C ALA A 69 9.75 -21.96 -1.34
N SER A 70 10.50 -20.87 -1.58
CA SER A 70 10.49 -19.69 -0.72
C SER A 70 9.58 -18.64 -1.33
N TYR A 71 8.63 -18.13 -0.56
CA TYR A 71 7.75 -17.08 -1.05
C TYR A 71 7.10 -16.27 0.05
N LEU A 72 6.75 -15.03 -0.31
CA LEU A 72 5.79 -14.20 0.39
C LEU A 72 4.53 -14.13 -0.48
N ALA A 73 3.37 -14.38 0.12
CA ALA A 73 2.07 -14.26 -0.51
C ALA A 73 1.24 -13.23 0.26
N PHE A 74 0.98 -12.09 -0.40
CA PHE A 74 0.13 -11.03 0.12
C PHE A 74 -1.31 -11.34 -0.28
N PHE A 75 -2.21 -11.38 0.71
CA PHE A 75 -3.64 -11.59 0.54
C PHE A 75 -4.40 -10.37 1.06
N PRO A 76 -4.55 -9.31 0.26
CA PRO A 76 -5.14 -8.06 0.72
C PRO A 76 -6.60 -8.21 1.15
N GLU A 77 -7.37 -9.06 0.46
CA GLU A 77 -8.77 -9.31 0.80
C GLU A 77 -8.95 -10.50 1.78
N GLY A 78 -7.86 -11.12 2.23
CA GLY A 78 -7.87 -12.39 2.95
C GLY A 78 -8.01 -13.61 2.03
N PHE A 79 -7.90 -14.81 2.61
CA PHE A 79 -7.99 -16.07 1.87
C PHE A 79 -8.64 -17.11 2.77
N GLY A 80 -9.94 -17.36 2.55
CA GLY A 80 -10.80 -18.23 3.37
C GLY A 80 -10.45 -19.72 3.25
N VAL A 81 -9.23 -20.09 3.62
CA VAL A 81 -8.72 -21.46 3.60
C VAL A 81 -8.09 -21.83 4.94
N ASP A 82 -7.95 -23.13 5.16
CA ASP A 82 -7.30 -23.66 6.34
C ASP A 82 -5.81 -23.28 6.37
N ARG A 83 -5.33 -22.92 7.55
CA ARG A 83 -3.91 -22.64 7.81
C ARG A 83 -3.07 -23.90 7.61
N PRO A 84 -1.75 -23.78 7.34
CA PRO A 84 -0.83 -24.91 7.32
C PRO A 84 -0.96 -25.76 8.59
N VAL A 85 -0.99 -27.07 8.38
CA VAL A 85 -0.93 -28.05 9.46
C VAL A 85 0.44 -28.03 10.13
N GLY A 86 0.49 -28.27 11.44
CA GLY A 86 1.72 -28.32 12.22
C GLY A 86 1.68 -27.48 13.49
N ASP A 87 2.79 -27.55 14.23
CA ASP A 87 3.03 -26.77 15.43
C ASP A 87 3.17 -25.28 15.07
N ARG A 88 2.52 -24.44 15.88
CA ARG A 88 2.53 -22.99 15.75
C ARG A 88 2.67 -22.35 17.12
N ILE A 89 3.32 -21.20 17.14
CA ILE A 89 3.54 -20.41 18.35
C ILE A 89 3.18 -18.95 18.09
N LYS A 90 3.02 -18.17 19.17
CA LYS A 90 2.83 -16.73 19.03
C LYS A 90 4.08 -16.08 18.46
N LEU A 91 3.93 -14.99 17.73
CA LEU A 91 5.05 -14.33 17.07
C LEU A 91 6.15 -13.90 18.06
N PHE A 92 5.78 -13.37 19.23
CA PHE A 92 6.76 -12.98 20.26
C PHE A 92 7.51 -14.17 20.88
N GLU A 93 6.92 -15.38 20.86
CA GLU A 93 7.54 -16.60 21.40
C GLU A 93 8.56 -17.19 20.43
N ALA A 94 8.49 -16.82 19.15
CA ALA A 94 9.39 -17.32 18.12
C ALA A 94 10.85 -16.93 18.36
N GLY A 95 11.12 -15.97 19.26
CA GLY A 95 12.47 -15.61 19.74
C GLY A 95 13.46 -15.23 18.65
N THR A 96 12.99 -15.07 17.41
CA THR A 96 13.77 -14.88 16.20
C THR A 96 13.28 -13.65 15.50
N ASP A 97 14.26 -12.83 15.11
CA ASP A 97 14.19 -11.49 14.53
C ASP A 97 13.37 -11.41 13.24
N VAL A 98 12.06 -11.61 13.29
CA VAL A 98 11.18 -11.07 12.23
C VAL A 98 11.17 -9.57 12.40
N THR A 99 12.20 -8.94 11.85
CA THR A 99 12.27 -7.49 11.73
C THR A 99 11.36 -7.12 10.57
N VAL A 100 10.13 -6.77 10.92
CA VAL A 100 9.18 -6.17 10.00
C VAL A 100 9.12 -4.68 10.26
N SER A 101 9.08 -3.90 9.20
CA SER A 101 9.00 -2.44 9.24
C SER A 101 7.57 -1.91 9.42
N PHE A 102 6.64 -2.73 9.92
CA PHE A 102 5.24 -2.35 10.16
C PHE A 102 4.71 -2.96 11.46
N ASP A 103 3.69 -2.32 12.04
CA ASP A 103 3.04 -2.81 13.26
C ASP A 103 2.21 -4.07 12.96
N VAL A 104 2.45 -5.14 13.72
CA VAL A 104 1.80 -6.44 13.55
C VAL A 104 0.80 -6.70 14.68
N ASP A 105 -0.37 -7.23 14.33
CA ASP A 105 -1.30 -7.81 15.29
C ASP A 105 -0.69 -9.08 15.89
N GLN A 106 -0.26 -8.98 17.15
CA GLN A 106 0.46 -10.06 17.86
C GLN A 106 -0.42 -11.28 18.17
N ASP A 107 -1.74 -11.11 18.26
CA ASP A 107 -2.66 -12.20 18.58
C ASP A 107 -3.14 -12.92 17.33
N ALA A 108 -3.29 -12.19 16.21
CA ALA A 108 -3.68 -12.78 14.93
C ALA A 108 -2.50 -13.40 14.16
N SER A 109 -1.27 -12.96 14.43
CA SER A 109 -0.05 -13.41 13.75
C SER A 109 0.60 -14.61 14.43
N VAL A 110 1.16 -15.52 13.64
CA VAL A 110 1.76 -16.76 14.13
C VAL A 110 3.03 -17.12 13.37
N ALA A 111 3.93 -17.83 14.07
CA ALA A 111 5.08 -18.49 13.47
C ALA A 111 4.85 -20.01 13.44
N TYR A 112 5.28 -20.66 12.37
CA TYR A 112 5.16 -22.11 12.18
C TYR A 112 6.50 -22.79 12.41
N GLN A 113 6.51 -23.83 13.24
CA GLN A 113 7.73 -24.52 13.65
C GLN A 113 7.86 -25.91 13.04
N LEU A 114 9.10 -26.32 12.89
CA LEU A 114 9.50 -27.70 12.66
C LEU A 114 9.64 -28.43 14.01
N ASN A 115 9.84 -29.74 13.95
CA ASN A 115 10.01 -30.61 15.11
C ASN A 115 11.16 -30.22 16.05
N ASP A 116 12.14 -29.47 15.54
CA ASP A 116 13.33 -29.02 16.26
C ASP A 116 13.19 -27.58 16.80
N GLY A 117 12.02 -26.96 16.61
CA GLY A 117 11.73 -25.59 17.01
C GLY A 117 12.13 -24.52 15.99
N ASN A 118 12.80 -24.88 14.89
CA ASN A 118 13.14 -23.91 13.85
C ASN A 118 11.88 -23.42 13.13
N VAL A 119 11.80 -22.10 12.91
CA VAL A 119 10.68 -21.48 12.21
C VAL A 119 10.86 -21.59 10.70
N TRP A 120 9.87 -22.17 10.02
CA TRP A 120 9.88 -22.34 8.55
C TRP A 120 8.93 -21.40 7.82
N GLY A 121 8.03 -20.72 8.54
CA GLY A 121 7.07 -19.82 7.94
C GLY A 121 6.34 -18.96 8.95
N TYR A 122 5.64 -17.95 8.43
CA TYR A 122 4.89 -16.98 9.21
C TYR A 122 3.54 -16.67 8.56
N LEU A 123 2.55 -16.35 9.38
CA LEU A 123 1.36 -15.62 8.95
C LEU A 123 1.35 -14.31 9.73
N LEU A 124 1.46 -13.19 9.01
CA LEU A 124 1.55 -11.86 9.57
C LEU A 124 0.31 -11.06 9.22
N LYS A 125 -0.39 -10.57 10.23
CA LYS A 125 -1.53 -9.65 10.07
C LYS A 125 -1.09 -8.24 10.48
N PRO A 126 -1.19 -7.23 9.62
CA PRO A 126 -0.98 -5.84 10.01
C PRO A 126 -1.92 -5.45 11.16
N LEU A 127 -1.42 -4.72 12.16
CA LEU A 127 -2.23 -4.23 13.29
C LEU A 127 -3.35 -3.30 12.83
N ILE A 128 -3.07 -2.51 11.79
CA ILE A 128 -4.02 -1.64 11.11
C ILE A 128 -4.01 -2.03 9.63
N SER A 129 -5.19 -2.34 9.08
CA SER A 129 -5.38 -2.68 7.67
C SER A 129 -4.79 -1.58 6.76
N PRO A 130 -3.82 -1.91 5.89
CA PRO A 130 -3.28 -0.96 4.94
C PRO A 130 -4.34 -0.53 3.91
N PRO A 131 -4.18 0.63 3.24
CA PRO A 131 -5.13 1.01 2.21
C PRO A 131 -5.19 -0.05 1.09
N GLY A 132 -6.40 -0.35 0.62
CA GLY A 132 -6.64 -1.42 -0.35
C GLY A 132 -6.73 -2.83 0.25
N TRP A 133 -6.52 -3.00 1.56
CA TRP A 133 -6.67 -4.27 2.27
C TRP A 133 -8.00 -4.32 3.03
N SER A 134 -8.57 -5.51 3.18
CA SER A 134 -9.68 -5.77 4.11
C SER A 134 -9.13 -6.08 5.51
N ASP A 135 -10.02 -6.11 6.50
CA ASP A 135 -9.67 -6.51 7.87
C ASP A 135 -9.29 -7.99 8.00
N GLU A 136 -9.55 -8.79 6.97
CA GLU A 136 -9.12 -10.19 6.87
C GLU A 136 -7.77 -10.35 6.14
N GLY A 137 -7.16 -9.24 5.71
CA GLY A 137 -5.92 -9.26 4.95
C GLY A 137 -4.72 -9.73 5.76
N PHE A 138 -3.83 -10.51 5.14
CA PHE A 138 -2.62 -11.02 5.77
C PHE A 138 -1.50 -11.30 4.76
N ILE A 139 -0.29 -11.51 5.27
CA ILE A 139 0.87 -11.96 4.50
C ILE A 139 1.24 -13.35 5.00
N PHE A 140 1.31 -14.32 4.09
CA PHE A 140 1.86 -15.63 4.37
C PHE A 140 3.29 -15.73 3.84
N ILE A 141 4.18 -16.29 4.64
CA ILE A 141 5.59 -16.46 4.31
C ILE A 141 5.95 -17.92 4.50
N GLN A 142 6.57 -18.51 3.48
CA GLN A 142 7.22 -19.81 3.56
C GLN A 142 8.68 -19.64 3.17
N ILE A 143 9.58 -20.19 3.98
CA ILE A 143 10.99 -20.32 3.63
C ILE A 143 11.22 -21.75 3.14
N GLY A 144 11.77 -21.89 1.94
CA GLY A 144 12.00 -23.19 1.33
C GLY A 144 12.87 -24.07 2.22
N MET A 145 12.55 -25.36 2.27
CA MET A 145 13.27 -26.34 3.09
C MET A 145 13.80 -27.51 2.27
N ARG A 146 14.73 -28.26 2.86
CA ARG A 146 15.27 -29.52 2.34
C ARG A 146 14.77 -30.69 3.16
N ALA A 147 14.72 -31.87 2.54
CA ALA A 147 14.34 -33.12 3.19
C ALA A 147 13.01 -33.02 3.96
N PHE A 148 12.02 -32.33 3.37
CA PHE A 148 10.72 -32.14 3.98
C PHE A 148 10.03 -33.47 4.24
N ASN A 149 9.46 -33.60 5.43
CA ASN A 149 8.61 -34.72 5.79
C ASN A 149 7.53 -34.30 6.79
N ILE A 150 6.40 -34.99 6.77
CA ILE A 150 5.33 -34.83 7.76
C ILE A 150 5.06 -36.19 8.40
N LYS A 151 5.00 -36.21 9.73
CA LYS A 151 4.58 -37.38 10.50
C LYS A 151 3.36 -37.06 11.36
N CYS A 152 2.54 -38.07 11.60
CA CYS A 152 1.39 -37.97 12.50
C CYS A 152 1.68 -38.71 13.80
N PHE A 153 1.25 -38.14 14.92
CA PHE A 153 1.34 -38.75 16.24
C PHE A 153 -0.02 -38.69 16.92
N ASP A 154 -0.41 -39.74 17.62
CA ASP A 154 -1.58 -39.68 18.50
C ASP A 154 -1.32 -38.89 19.79
N ALA A 155 -2.35 -38.74 20.62
CA ALA A 155 -2.28 -38.06 21.91
C ALA A 155 -1.28 -38.69 22.90
N SER A 156 -0.88 -39.95 22.69
CA SER A 156 0.16 -40.62 23.50
C SER A 156 1.58 -40.41 22.97
N GLY A 157 1.72 -39.75 21.81
CA GLY A 157 3.00 -39.54 21.13
C GLY A 157 3.44 -40.71 20.26
N LYS A 158 2.56 -41.69 19.98
CA LYS A 158 2.88 -42.81 19.09
C LYS A 158 2.66 -42.42 17.64
N GLU A 159 3.64 -42.71 16.79
CA GLU A 159 3.58 -42.43 15.35
C GLU A 159 2.47 -43.25 14.67
N LYS A 160 1.71 -42.59 13.80
CA LYS A 160 0.65 -43.18 12.97
C LYS A 160 0.89 -42.86 11.50
N THR A 161 0.33 -43.69 10.63
CA THR A 161 0.31 -43.40 9.19
C THR A 161 -0.56 -42.18 8.92
N LEU A 162 -0.21 -41.40 7.89
CA LEU A 162 -0.96 -40.19 7.52
C LEU A 162 -2.44 -40.49 7.18
N VAL A 163 -2.72 -41.68 6.61
CA VAL A 163 -4.08 -42.14 6.29
C VAL A 163 -4.97 -42.26 7.52
N HIS A 164 -4.39 -42.58 8.68
CA HIS A 164 -5.13 -42.72 9.94
C HIS A 164 -4.98 -41.51 10.87
N CYS A 165 -4.44 -40.40 10.35
CA CYS A 165 -4.24 -39.19 11.13
C CYS A 165 -5.53 -38.39 11.24
N ASN A 166 -6.03 -38.23 12.46
CA ASN A 166 -7.24 -37.47 12.73
C ASN A 166 -6.93 -36.19 13.50
N THR A 167 -6.55 -35.13 12.77
CA THR A 167 -6.30 -33.80 13.33
C THR A 167 -7.55 -32.95 13.50
N MET A 168 -8.66 -33.30 12.84
CA MET A 168 -9.90 -32.52 12.84
C MET A 168 -10.94 -33.20 13.72
N GLY A 169 -11.03 -32.78 14.99
CA GLY A 169 -11.92 -33.40 15.99
C GLY A 169 -11.36 -34.66 16.66
N GLY A 170 -10.14 -35.08 16.29
CA GLY A 170 -9.35 -36.07 17.01
C GLY A 170 -8.20 -35.43 17.81
N GLY A 171 -7.46 -36.26 18.56
CA GLY A 171 -6.32 -35.83 19.37
C GLY A 171 -4.96 -36.02 18.70
N ASP A 172 -4.93 -36.32 17.40
CA ASP A 172 -3.69 -36.53 16.67
C ASP A 172 -3.06 -35.19 16.27
N ARG A 173 -1.72 -35.15 16.23
CA ARG A 173 -0.93 -33.99 15.81
C ARG A 173 -0.06 -34.33 14.59
N LEU A 174 0.01 -33.40 13.64
CA LEU A 174 0.94 -33.46 12.53
C LEU A 174 2.19 -32.66 12.88
N VAL A 175 3.36 -33.23 12.64
CA VAL A 175 4.67 -32.61 12.92
C VAL A 175 5.46 -32.53 11.63
N ARG A 176 6.02 -31.36 11.35
CA ARG A 176 6.86 -31.09 10.18
C ARG A 176 8.32 -31.27 10.52
N TYR A 177 9.05 -31.89 9.60
CA TYR A 177 10.48 -32.12 9.66
C TYR A 177 11.12 -31.54 8.39
N GLY A 178 12.37 -31.12 8.50
CA GLY A 178 13.16 -30.62 7.37
C GLY A 178 14.27 -29.70 7.85
N GLU A 179 14.97 -29.12 6.89
CA GLU A 179 16.01 -28.11 7.15
C GLU A 179 15.68 -26.84 6.36
N VAL A 180 15.48 -25.71 7.05
CA VAL A 180 15.22 -24.41 6.41
C VAL A 180 16.47 -23.96 5.64
N LYS A 181 16.31 -23.59 4.37
CA LYS A 181 17.42 -23.10 3.52
C LYS A 181 17.92 -21.75 4.07
N ARG A 182 19.14 -21.72 4.62
CA ARG A 182 19.69 -20.55 5.33
C ARG A 182 19.86 -19.32 4.43
N ASP A 183 20.25 -19.52 3.18
CA ASP A 183 20.36 -18.45 2.17
C ASP A 183 18.98 -17.81 1.90
N GLN A 184 17.94 -18.65 1.82
CA GLN A 184 16.58 -18.19 1.61
C GLN A 184 16.02 -17.46 2.83
N ARG A 185 16.32 -17.93 4.04
CA ARG A 185 15.98 -17.24 5.32
C ARG A 185 16.52 -15.80 5.32
N GLN A 186 17.80 -15.63 5.01
CA GLN A 186 18.45 -14.31 4.96
C GLN A 186 17.81 -13.38 3.92
N GLN A 187 17.46 -13.92 2.74
CA GLN A 187 16.75 -13.15 1.71
C GLN A 187 15.35 -12.73 2.17
N VAL A 188 14.58 -13.65 2.76
CA VAL A 188 13.24 -13.36 3.31
C VAL A 188 13.31 -12.29 4.39
N ASP A 189 14.26 -12.35 5.31
CA ASP A 189 14.41 -11.37 6.38
C ASP A 189 14.68 -9.97 5.83
N ARG A 190 15.54 -9.85 4.81
CA ARG A 190 15.80 -8.56 4.16
C ARG A 190 14.60 -8.06 3.34
N ILE A 191 13.85 -8.94 2.70
CA ILE A 191 12.58 -8.56 2.04
C ILE A 191 11.60 -7.99 3.08
N LEU A 192 11.38 -8.71 4.19
CA LEU A 192 10.48 -8.28 5.26
C LEU A 192 10.94 -6.99 5.96
N GLY A 193 12.24 -6.83 6.18
CA GLY A 193 12.80 -5.60 6.75
C GLY A 193 12.74 -4.38 5.83
N SER A 194 12.49 -4.59 4.53
CA SER A 194 12.26 -3.53 3.54
C SER A 194 10.77 -3.27 3.25
N LEU A 195 9.87 -4.09 3.81
CA LEU A 195 8.44 -4.02 3.53
C LEU A 195 7.81 -2.80 4.19
N HIS A 196 7.47 -1.82 3.38
CA HIS A 196 6.88 -0.58 3.85
C HIS A 196 5.48 -0.39 3.27
N PHE A 197 4.48 -0.27 4.14
CA PHE A 197 3.15 0.17 3.75
C PHE A 197 3.12 1.70 3.67
N PHE A 198 2.84 2.24 2.50
CA PHE A 198 2.71 3.68 2.28
C PHE A 198 1.25 4.05 2.12
N ARG A 199 0.73 5.02 2.88
CA ARG A 199 -0.55 5.64 2.49
C ARG A 199 -0.26 6.58 1.34
N ASP A 200 -1.08 6.58 0.29
CA ASP A 200 -0.91 7.53 -0.82
C ASP A 200 -0.79 8.96 -0.29
N LYS A 201 0.45 9.43 -0.28
CA LYS A 201 0.79 10.85 -0.34
C LYS A 201 1.64 11.09 -1.58
N GLU A 202 1.17 10.61 -2.71
CA GLU A 202 1.31 11.38 -3.94
C GLU A 202 -0.07 11.94 -4.30
N LYS A 203 -0.39 13.07 -3.64
CA LYS A 203 -1.42 13.99 -4.12
C LYS A 203 -1.12 14.20 -5.62
N ARG A 204 -2.03 13.79 -6.53
CA ARG A 204 -1.91 14.13 -7.97
C ARG A 204 -1.45 15.58 -8.08
N PRO A 205 -0.41 15.90 -8.88
CA PRO A 205 0.07 17.26 -9.06
C PRO A 205 -1.11 18.22 -9.27
N ILE A 206 -1.04 19.43 -8.73
CA ILE A 206 -2.18 20.34 -8.78
C ILE A 206 -2.60 20.63 -10.23
N ASP A 207 -1.64 20.65 -11.15
CA ASP A 207 -1.82 20.88 -12.59
C ASP A 207 -2.51 19.70 -13.32
N ASP A 208 -2.57 18.53 -12.69
CA ASP A 208 -3.34 17.36 -13.16
C ASP A 208 -4.78 17.37 -12.64
N LEU A 209 -5.10 18.27 -11.70
CA LEU A 209 -6.41 18.39 -11.07
C LEU A 209 -7.18 19.63 -11.52
N ILE A 210 -6.50 20.74 -11.76
CA ILE A 210 -7.11 22.01 -12.15
C ILE A 210 -6.16 22.80 -13.04
N ARG A 211 -6.72 23.44 -14.08
CA ARG A 211 -6.03 24.37 -14.96
C ARG A 211 -6.90 25.61 -15.14
N VAL A 212 -6.35 26.76 -14.81
CA VAL A 212 -7.02 28.06 -14.96
C VAL A 212 -6.61 28.64 -16.30
N GLU A 213 -7.59 29.02 -17.11
CA GLU A 213 -7.39 29.64 -18.42
C GLU A 213 -7.49 31.16 -18.30
N GLU A 214 -8.43 31.65 -17.48
CA GLU A 214 -8.63 33.08 -17.23
C GLU A 214 -8.99 33.32 -15.75
N PRO A 215 -8.45 34.35 -15.09
CA PRO A 215 -7.32 35.19 -15.53
C PRO A 215 -5.97 34.45 -15.49
N GLN A 216 -5.01 34.88 -16.31
CA GLN A 216 -3.64 34.37 -16.25
C GLN A 216 -2.87 34.98 -15.06
N ALA A 217 -1.81 34.29 -14.63
CA ALA A 217 -0.91 34.79 -13.58
C ALA A 217 -0.38 36.19 -13.92
N ASP A 218 -0.31 37.04 -12.90
CA ASP A 218 0.19 38.42 -12.93
C ASP A 218 -0.59 39.38 -13.84
N SER A 219 -1.75 38.96 -14.34
CA SER A 219 -2.62 39.83 -15.12
C SER A 219 -3.17 40.98 -14.28
N GLN A 220 -3.30 42.15 -14.92
CA GLN A 220 -4.00 43.29 -14.35
C GLN A 220 -5.50 43.12 -14.57
N VAL A 221 -6.26 43.13 -13.47
CA VAL A 221 -7.70 42.87 -13.53
C VAL A 221 -8.51 43.93 -12.78
N SER A 222 -9.67 44.29 -13.33
CA SER A 222 -10.64 45.16 -12.68
C SER A 222 -11.97 44.42 -12.54
N SER A 223 -12.67 44.62 -11.42
CA SER A 223 -14.00 44.04 -11.17
C SER A 223 -14.99 44.46 -12.26
N THR A 224 -15.88 43.64 -12.81
CA THR A 224 -16.06 42.18 -12.64
C THR A 224 -15.02 41.41 -13.44
N VAL A 225 -14.46 40.36 -12.84
CA VAL A 225 -13.50 39.45 -13.49
C VAL A 225 -14.17 38.13 -13.78
N LYS A 226 -14.08 37.70 -15.05
CA LYS A 226 -14.49 36.36 -15.45
C LYS A 226 -13.39 35.36 -15.12
N VAL A 227 -13.77 34.26 -14.48
CA VAL A 227 -12.87 33.18 -14.09
C VAL A 227 -13.28 31.93 -14.85
N ARG A 228 -12.35 31.33 -15.60
CA ARG A 228 -12.59 30.15 -16.45
C ARG A 228 -11.42 29.19 -16.40
N GLY A 229 -11.74 27.93 -16.63
CA GLY A 229 -10.74 26.87 -16.76
C GLY A 229 -11.40 25.50 -16.74
N ARG A 230 -10.61 24.49 -16.42
CA ARG A 230 -11.07 23.11 -16.28
C ARG A 230 -10.52 22.46 -15.02
N ALA A 231 -11.32 21.63 -14.39
CA ALA A 231 -10.93 20.83 -13.23
C ALA A 231 -11.45 19.40 -13.37
N ARG A 232 -10.79 18.45 -12.71
CA ARG A 232 -11.28 17.05 -12.62
C ARG A 232 -12.56 16.99 -11.79
N GLY A 233 -13.48 16.07 -12.09
CA GLY A 233 -14.75 15.92 -11.38
C GLY A 233 -14.62 15.91 -9.84
N MET A 234 -13.58 15.26 -9.32
CA MET A 234 -13.25 15.20 -7.89
C MET A 234 -12.90 16.56 -7.22
N TRP A 235 -12.78 17.63 -8.00
CA TRP A 235 -12.55 18.99 -7.50
C TRP A 235 -13.86 19.68 -7.10
N PHE A 236 -14.97 19.23 -7.68
CA PHE A 236 -16.32 19.75 -7.47
C PHE A 236 -17.04 18.99 -6.35
N PHE A 237 -18.00 19.67 -5.73
CA PHE A 237 -19.04 19.05 -4.91
C PHE A 237 -20.37 19.67 -5.34
N GLU A 238 -21.36 18.85 -5.64
CA GLU A 238 -22.64 19.30 -6.22
C GLU A 238 -22.48 20.18 -7.48
N GLY A 239 -21.41 19.94 -8.24
CA GLY A 239 -21.12 20.66 -9.48
C GLY A 239 -20.49 22.03 -9.30
N GLU A 240 -20.07 22.40 -8.10
CA GLU A 240 -19.39 23.68 -7.86
C GLU A 240 -18.26 23.60 -6.83
N PHE A 241 -17.44 24.66 -6.79
CA PHE A 241 -16.39 24.84 -5.79
C PHE A 241 -16.07 26.32 -5.55
N PRO A 242 -15.55 26.69 -4.36
CA PRO A 242 -15.33 28.09 -4.03
C PRO A 242 -14.06 28.68 -4.65
N VAL A 243 -14.17 29.92 -5.11
CA VAL A 243 -13.08 30.78 -5.57
C VAL A 243 -13.03 32.01 -4.67
N VAL A 244 -11.86 32.29 -4.07
CA VAL A 244 -11.67 33.37 -3.09
C VAL A 244 -10.58 34.32 -3.58
N LEU A 245 -10.89 35.60 -3.65
CA LEU A 245 -9.91 36.66 -3.89
C LEU A 245 -9.41 37.21 -2.56
N LYS A 246 -8.09 37.22 -2.37
CA LYS A 246 -7.44 37.86 -1.23
C LYS A 246 -6.61 39.06 -1.67
N GLY A 247 -6.70 40.16 -0.93
CA GLY A 247 -5.86 41.34 -1.14
C GLY A 247 -4.45 41.17 -0.61
N GLU A 248 -3.66 42.25 -0.68
CA GLU A 248 -2.25 42.26 -0.25
C GLU A 248 -2.07 41.93 1.24
N ASP A 249 -3.07 42.20 2.07
CA ASP A 249 -3.09 41.93 3.51
C ASP A 249 -3.57 40.50 3.85
N ASN A 250 -3.71 39.63 2.84
CA ASN A 250 -4.27 38.28 2.94
C ASN A 250 -5.72 38.20 3.44
N LYS A 251 -6.45 39.31 3.52
CA LYS A 251 -7.88 39.30 3.84
C LYS A 251 -8.73 39.02 2.59
N PRO A 252 -9.84 38.29 2.72
CA PRO A 252 -10.75 38.05 1.61
C PRO A 252 -11.41 39.36 1.17
N LEU A 253 -11.27 39.70 -0.12
CA LEU A 253 -11.93 40.84 -0.76
C LEU A 253 -13.24 40.43 -1.46
N ALA A 254 -13.29 39.20 -1.98
CA ALA A 254 -14.46 38.65 -2.65
C ALA A 254 -14.43 37.11 -2.65
N GLN A 255 -15.60 36.50 -2.82
CA GLN A 255 -15.76 35.07 -3.03
C GLN A 255 -16.86 34.81 -4.06
N ALA A 256 -16.67 33.81 -4.90
CA ALA A 256 -17.65 33.32 -5.86
C ALA A 256 -17.67 31.79 -5.86
N SER A 257 -18.72 31.19 -6.44
CA SER A 257 -18.80 29.75 -6.67
C SER A 257 -18.57 29.46 -8.15
N ALA A 258 -17.52 28.70 -8.47
CA ALA A 258 -17.22 28.26 -9.83
C ALA A 258 -18.05 27.04 -10.17
N ARG A 259 -18.89 27.16 -11.20
CA ARG A 259 -19.86 26.14 -11.59
C ARG A 259 -19.34 25.34 -12.77
N ALA A 260 -19.47 24.01 -12.69
CA ALA A 260 -19.20 23.10 -13.78
C ALA A 260 -20.12 23.38 -14.99
N LYS A 261 -19.56 23.28 -16.19
CA LYS A 261 -20.25 23.38 -17.48
C LYS A 261 -20.25 22.00 -18.16
N GLY A 262 -20.81 21.00 -17.47
CA GLY A 262 -20.86 19.62 -17.95
C GLY A 262 -21.09 18.60 -16.83
N ASN A 263 -20.94 17.32 -17.15
CA ASN A 263 -21.08 16.24 -16.18
C ASN A 263 -19.84 16.15 -15.27
N TRP A 264 -19.93 16.76 -14.09
CA TRP A 264 -18.87 16.79 -13.07
C TRP A 264 -18.72 15.47 -12.29
N MET A 265 -19.67 14.54 -12.39
CA MET A 265 -19.62 13.26 -11.67
C MET A 265 -18.61 12.26 -12.30
N MET A 266 -17.99 12.62 -13.43
CA MET A 266 -17.01 11.80 -14.13
C MET A 266 -15.58 12.20 -13.72
N GLU A 267 -14.63 11.27 -13.81
CA GLU A 267 -13.21 11.55 -13.52
C GLU A 267 -12.50 12.42 -14.59
N ASP A 268 -13.22 12.86 -15.62
CA ASP A 268 -12.67 13.65 -16.72
C ASP A 268 -12.51 15.14 -16.40
N TRP A 269 -11.89 15.86 -17.33
CA TRP A 269 -11.78 17.31 -17.27
C TRP A 269 -13.13 17.96 -17.55
N VAL A 270 -13.55 18.85 -16.64
CA VAL A 270 -14.82 19.57 -16.72
C VAL A 270 -14.55 21.05 -16.64
N THR A 271 -15.05 21.79 -17.63
CA THR A 271 -14.95 23.24 -17.68
C THR A 271 -15.71 23.86 -16.51
N PHE A 272 -15.16 24.91 -15.90
CA PHE A 272 -15.84 25.70 -14.87
C PHE A 272 -15.84 27.18 -15.24
N GLU A 273 -16.83 27.91 -14.73
CA GLU A 273 -16.91 29.37 -14.85
C GLU A 273 -17.41 30.02 -13.55
N ALA A 274 -16.91 31.21 -13.24
CA ALA A 274 -17.43 32.12 -12.22
C ALA A 274 -17.26 33.58 -12.66
N ASP A 275 -18.13 34.45 -12.16
CA ASP A 275 -17.96 35.90 -12.22
C ASP A 275 -17.62 36.42 -10.82
N LEU A 276 -16.52 37.15 -10.70
CA LEU A 276 -16.00 37.64 -9.42
C LEU A 276 -16.08 39.17 -9.38
N ILE A 277 -16.90 39.67 -8.47
CA ILE A 277 -17.11 41.11 -8.25
C ILE A 277 -16.36 41.51 -6.98
N PHE A 278 -15.52 42.54 -7.08
CA PHE A 278 -14.79 43.11 -5.94
C PHE A 278 -14.73 44.63 -6.02
N HIS A 279 -14.30 45.27 -4.92
CA HIS A 279 -14.03 46.70 -4.87
C HIS A 279 -12.70 46.95 -4.16
N VAL A 280 -11.87 47.83 -4.74
CA VAL A 280 -10.61 48.27 -4.15
C VAL A 280 -10.44 49.77 -4.40
N SER A 281 -10.01 50.50 -3.38
CA SER A 281 -9.76 51.96 -3.45
C SER A 281 -8.39 52.31 -4.02
N ARG A 282 -7.44 51.37 -3.96
CA ARG A 282 -6.12 51.46 -4.57
C ARG A 282 -5.78 50.20 -5.34
N SER A 283 -5.03 50.34 -6.42
CA SER A 283 -4.46 49.19 -7.12
C SER A 283 -3.46 48.48 -6.21
N GLN A 284 -3.53 47.15 -6.17
CA GLN A 284 -2.77 46.34 -5.21
C GLN A 284 -2.56 44.91 -5.74
N PRO A 285 -1.49 44.21 -5.31
CA PRO A 285 -1.36 42.78 -5.57
C PRO A 285 -2.48 42.00 -4.87
N ALA A 286 -2.85 40.87 -5.46
CA ALA A 286 -3.87 39.97 -4.91
C ALA A 286 -3.58 38.52 -5.29
N THR A 287 -4.23 37.60 -4.60
CA THR A 287 -4.19 36.17 -4.90
C THR A 287 -5.59 35.64 -5.10
N LEU A 288 -5.83 35.03 -6.25
CA LEU A 288 -7.06 34.29 -6.54
C LEU A 288 -6.86 32.81 -6.17
N ILE A 289 -7.68 32.30 -5.27
CA ILE A 289 -7.55 30.97 -4.69
C ILE A 289 -8.74 30.11 -5.10
N PHE A 290 -8.47 29.03 -5.81
CA PHE A 290 -9.43 28.00 -6.20
C PHE A 290 -9.33 26.90 -5.15
N LYS A 291 -10.39 26.64 -4.39
CA LYS A 291 -10.39 25.61 -3.35
C LYS A 291 -11.16 24.39 -3.86
N LYS A 292 -10.58 23.20 -3.70
CA LYS A 292 -11.32 21.95 -3.90
C LYS A 292 -12.43 21.88 -2.87
N SER A 293 -13.63 21.47 -3.29
CA SER A 293 -14.72 21.23 -2.35
C SER A 293 -14.39 20.03 -1.45
N ASN A 294 -14.54 20.22 -0.14
CA ASN A 294 -14.24 19.22 0.88
C ASN A 294 -15.46 19.03 1.79
N ALA A 295 -16.40 18.18 1.37
CA ALA A 295 -17.65 17.93 2.10
C ALA A 295 -17.43 17.27 3.48
N SER A 296 -16.34 16.53 3.66
CA SER A 296 -15.96 15.91 4.93
C SER A 296 -15.43 16.89 5.98
N GLY A 297 -14.98 18.09 5.57
CA GLY A 297 -14.36 19.08 6.47
C GLY A 297 -12.99 18.67 7.03
N MET A 298 -12.44 17.55 6.58
CA MET A 298 -11.19 16.95 7.04
C MET A 298 -9.98 17.58 6.31
N PRO A 299 -8.99 18.20 7.01
CA PRO A 299 -7.90 18.94 6.39
C PRO A 299 -7.06 18.14 5.38
N GLU A 300 -6.99 16.82 5.51
CA GLU A 300 -6.28 15.92 4.59
C GLU A 300 -6.83 15.95 3.16
N HIS A 301 -8.11 16.32 2.99
CA HIS A 301 -8.78 16.43 1.70
C HIS A 301 -8.69 17.83 1.09
N ASP A 302 -8.14 18.81 1.82
CA ASP A 302 -7.96 20.16 1.31
C ASP A 302 -6.90 20.22 0.21
N ARG A 303 -7.29 20.88 -0.87
CA ARG A 303 -6.44 21.24 -2.00
C ARG A 303 -6.82 22.64 -2.46
N SER A 304 -5.82 23.42 -2.87
CA SER A 304 -6.05 24.68 -3.52
C SER A 304 -5.06 24.91 -4.66
N TYR A 305 -5.48 25.71 -5.62
CA TYR A 305 -4.65 26.27 -6.67
C TYR A 305 -4.72 27.79 -6.57
N THR A 306 -3.62 28.49 -6.83
CA THR A 306 -3.53 29.94 -6.64
C THR A 306 -2.99 30.63 -7.87
N VAL A 307 -3.60 31.75 -8.24
CA VAL A 307 -3.15 32.61 -9.33
C VAL A 307 -2.83 33.99 -8.74
N PRO A 308 -1.57 34.47 -8.83
CA PRO A 308 -1.25 35.84 -8.46
C PRO A 308 -1.87 36.80 -9.48
N LEU A 309 -2.38 37.93 -9.01
CA LEU A 309 -3.03 38.95 -9.83
C LEU A 309 -2.61 40.35 -9.36
N PHE A 310 -2.80 41.34 -10.23
CA PHE A 310 -2.71 42.74 -9.85
C PHE A 310 -4.07 43.42 -10.03
N LEU A 311 -4.71 43.83 -8.94
CA LEU A 311 -6.01 44.48 -8.98
C LEU A 311 -5.84 45.95 -9.37
N VAL A 312 -6.65 46.42 -10.31
CA VAL A 312 -6.72 47.82 -10.71
C VAL A 312 -7.95 48.46 -10.10
N ALA A 313 -7.76 49.52 -9.31
CA ALA A 313 -8.86 50.31 -8.80
C ALA A 313 -9.58 51.00 -9.98
N ARG A 314 -10.91 50.81 -10.06
CA ARG A 314 -11.72 51.63 -10.97
C ARG A 314 -11.75 53.04 -10.39
N GLN A 315 -11.27 54.02 -11.16
CA GLN A 315 -11.51 55.41 -10.81
C GLN A 315 -13.01 55.65 -10.84
N SER A 316 -13.56 56.15 -9.74
CA SER A 316 -14.88 56.77 -9.77
C SER A 316 -14.80 57.94 -10.74
N GLN A 317 -15.50 57.82 -11.88
CA GLN A 317 -15.93 59.00 -12.63
C GLN A 317 -16.93 59.79 -11.79
#